data_AF-A0A941EZ12-F1
#
_entry.id   AF-A0A941EZ12-F1
#
_cell.length_a   1.000
_cell.length_b   1.000
_cell.length_c   1.000
_cell.angle_alpha   90.00
_cell.angle_beta   90.00
_cell.angle_gamma   90.00
#
_symmetry.space_group_name_H-M   'P 1'
#
loop_
_entity.id
_entity.type
_entity.pdbx_description
1 polymer ?
#
loop_
_entity_poly.entity_id
_entity_poly.type
_entity_poly.pdbx_seq_one_letter_code
_entity_poly.pdbx_strand_id
1 'polypeptide(L)'
;MDLVRGLHERAIRPVFFAKMVDKALPEYRQVKAVALPTRKLPGKLNDHAFGWLVRHLAKREHIDLMIGCNRTGASDIAICGGTHVGYLKSFSKKAAFWDRQQIALERRDYVRSHVVVAHSRLMAQEVLDYYDIPAAKVKT
;
A
#
# COMPACT_ATOMS: atom_id res chain seq x y z
N MET A 1 0.54 15.65 -5.00
CA MET A 1 0.81 14.77 -3.83
C MET A 1 0.00 15.28 -2.64
N ASP A 2 -1.29 14.99 -2.58
CA ASP A 2 -2.21 15.70 -1.68
C ASP A 2 -2.04 15.30 -0.21
N LEU A 3 -1.72 14.02 0.04
CA LEU A 3 -1.41 13.52 1.38
C LEU A 3 -0.14 14.15 1.95
N VAL A 4 0.93 14.23 1.15
CA VAL A 4 2.20 14.85 1.56
C VAL A 4 1.99 16.33 1.88
N ARG A 5 1.22 17.03 1.04
CA ARG A 5 0.88 18.43 1.27
C ARG A 5 0.10 18.60 2.58
N GLY A 6 -0.94 17.79 2.81
CA GLY A 6 -1.75 17.86 4.03
C GLY A 6 -1.00 17.50 5.31
N LEU A 7 0.04 16.66 5.22
CA LEU A 7 0.98 16.40 6.32
C LEU A 7 1.96 17.55 6.52
N HIS A 8 2.47 18.13 5.44
CA HIS A 8 3.37 19.27 5.48
C HIS A 8 2.70 20.51 6.10
N GLU A 9 1.44 20.77 5.77
CA GLU A 9 0.61 21.83 6.38
C GLU A 9 0.43 21.63 7.90
N ARG A 10 0.61 20.39 8.40
CA ARG A 10 0.61 20.06 9.84
C ARG A 10 2.02 20.01 10.45
N ALA A 11 3.02 20.54 9.74
CA ALA A 11 4.44 20.48 10.09
C ALA A 11 5.00 19.05 10.26
N ILE A 12 4.35 18.04 9.67
CA ILE A 12 4.83 16.67 9.65
C ILE A 12 5.64 16.47 8.37
N ARG A 13 6.89 16.00 8.50
CA ARG A 13 7.74 15.65 7.37
C ARG A 13 7.78 14.12 7.21
N PRO A 14 6.98 13.54 6.30
CA PRO A 14 6.90 12.08 6.18
C PRO A 14 8.14 11.50 5.49
N VAL A 15 8.43 10.23 5.81
CA VAL A 15 9.36 9.40 5.06
C VAL A 15 8.61 8.74 3.91
N PHE A 16 9.06 8.94 2.68
CA PHE A 16 8.39 8.43 1.48
C PHE A 16 9.18 7.28 0.89
N PHE A 17 8.68 6.05 1.05
CA PHE A 17 9.28 4.85 0.45
C PHE A 17 8.69 4.58 -0.93
N ALA A 18 9.53 4.53 -1.96
CA ALA A 18 9.08 4.23 -3.31
C ALA A 18 10.16 3.48 -4.11
N LYS A 19 9.75 2.84 -5.20
CA LYS A 19 10.68 2.20 -6.15
C LYS A 19 11.42 3.23 -7.01
N MET A 20 10.77 4.37 -7.23
CA MET A 20 11.29 5.51 -8.00
C MET A 20 10.70 6.78 -7.39
N VAL A 21 11.51 7.84 -7.35
CA VAL A 21 11.09 9.14 -6.86
C VAL A 21 11.46 10.17 -7.91
N ASP A 22 10.46 10.91 -8.37
CA ASP A 22 10.68 12.06 -9.24
C ASP A 22 11.11 13.26 -8.38
N LYS A 23 12.32 13.76 -8.64
CA LYS A 23 12.91 14.90 -7.93
C LYS A 23 12.47 16.25 -8.49
N ALA A 24 11.83 16.26 -9.66
CA ALA A 24 11.30 17.48 -10.27
C ALA A 24 10.01 17.96 -9.58
N LEU A 25 9.33 17.08 -8.84
CA LEU A 25 8.10 17.41 -8.12
C LEU A 25 8.37 18.38 -6.96
N PRO A 26 7.59 19.48 -6.82
CA PRO A 26 7.73 20.41 -5.69
C PRO A 26 7.65 19.73 -4.32
N GLU A 27 6.82 18.70 -4.19
CA GLU A 27 6.58 17.98 -2.95
C GLU A 27 7.78 17.10 -2.53
N TYR A 28 8.75 16.87 -3.41
CA TYR A 28 9.99 16.16 -3.06
C TYR A 28 10.73 16.82 -1.90
N ARG A 29 10.71 18.17 -1.84
CA ARG A 29 11.35 18.94 -0.76
C ARG A 29 10.61 18.81 0.58
N GLN A 30 9.36 18.37 0.56
CA GLN A 30 8.49 18.25 1.73
C GLN A 30 8.59 16.88 2.41
N VAL A 31 9.37 15.94 1.85
CA VAL A 31 9.51 14.56 2.36
C VAL A 31 10.97 14.16 2.58
N LYS A 32 11.18 13.09 3.33
CA LYS A 32 12.43 12.32 3.31
C LYS A 32 12.22 11.15 2.35
N ALA A 33 12.60 11.32 1.08
CA ALA A 33 12.42 10.29 0.07
C ALA A 33 13.48 9.18 0.18
N VAL A 34 13.03 7.93 0.18
CA VAL A 34 13.88 6.73 0.22
C VAL A 34 13.52 5.84 -0.99
N ALA A 35 14.39 5.87 -2.01
CA ALA A 35 14.23 5.04 -3.20
C ALA A 35 14.82 3.65 -2.98
N LEU A 36 14.00 2.60 -3.12
CA LEU A 36 14.42 1.21 -2.90
C LEU A 36 14.81 0.54 -4.24
N PRO A 37 15.97 -0.12 -4.33
CA PRO A 37 16.51 -0.66 -5.58
C PRO A 37 15.84 -1.97 -6.03
N THR A 38 14.53 -2.13 -5.83
CA THR A 38 13.82 -3.38 -6.15
C THR A 38 13.49 -3.55 -7.63
N ARG A 39 13.68 -2.51 -8.47
CA ARG A 39 13.37 -2.53 -9.91
C ARG A 39 14.16 -3.57 -10.70
N LYS A 40 15.34 -3.99 -10.21
CA LYS A 40 16.18 -5.01 -10.87
C LYS A 40 15.65 -6.44 -10.65
N LEU A 41 14.66 -6.63 -9.77
CA LEU A 41 14.09 -7.94 -9.50
C LEU A 41 12.98 -8.28 -10.51
N PRO A 42 12.76 -9.57 -10.82
CA PRO A 42 11.63 -10.01 -11.63
C PRO A 42 10.33 -9.43 -11.07
N GLY A 43 9.48 -8.84 -11.94
CA GLY A 43 8.34 -8.03 -11.51
C GLY A 43 7.42 -8.73 -10.50
N LYS A 44 7.30 -10.05 -10.60
CA LYS A 44 6.49 -10.90 -9.74
C LYS A 44 7.03 -11.07 -8.31
N LEU A 45 8.33 -10.92 -8.11
CA LEU A 45 8.99 -10.95 -6.79
C LEU A 45 9.23 -9.55 -6.21
N ASN A 46 9.19 -8.54 -7.08
CA ASN A 46 9.53 -7.16 -6.75
C ASN A 46 8.65 -6.61 -5.61
N ASP A 47 7.35 -6.90 -5.61
CA ASP A 47 6.43 -6.40 -4.56
C ASP A 47 6.69 -7.06 -3.20
N HIS A 48 7.03 -8.35 -3.18
CA HIS A 48 7.41 -9.04 -1.94
C HIS A 48 8.71 -8.48 -1.37
N ALA A 49 9.73 -8.29 -2.22
CA ALA A 49 11.01 -7.73 -1.81
C ALA A 49 10.85 -6.27 -1.35
N PHE A 50 10.04 -5.49 -2.05
CA PHE A 50 9.71 -4.11 -1.67
C PHE A 50 9.04 -4.07 -0.31
N GLY A 51 7.98 -4.86 -0.10
CA GLY A 51 7.28 -4.91 1.20
C GLY A 51 8.19 -5.39 2.33
N TRP A 52 9.13 -6.30 2.07
CA TRP A 52 10.12 -6.73 3.06
C TRP A 52 11.11 -5.61 3.42
N LEU A 53 11.68 -4.93 2.42
CA LEU A 53 12.61 -3.81 2.63
C LEU A 53 11.93 -2.65 3.36
N VAL A 54 10.70 -2.29 2.98
CA VAL A 54 9.92 -1.25 3.65
C VAL A 54 9.72 -1.59 5.13
N ARG A 55 9.32 -2.83 5.46
CA ARG A 55 9.20 -3.25 6.87
C ARG A 55 10.51 -3.14 7.64
N HIS A 56 11.61 -3.56 7.02
CA HIS A 56 12.91 -3.53 7.67
C HIS A 56 13.37 -2.09 7.95
N LEU A 57 13.22 -1.21 6.96
CA LEU A 57 13.59 0.19 7.07
C LEU A 57 12.66 0.98 7.98
N ALA A 58 11.35 0.72 7.95
CA ALA A 58 10.39 1.35 8.84
C ALA A 58 10.74 1.07 10.32
N LYS A 59 11.14 -0.17 10.64
CA LYS A 59 11.63 -0.51 11.98
C LYS A 59 12.93 0.20 12.35
N ARG A 60 13.88 0.27 11.42
CA ARG A 60 15.19 0.91 11.64
C ARG A 60 15.07 2.43 11.81
N GLU A 61 14.16 3.06 11.09
CA GLU A 61 13.92 4.50 11.10
C GLU A 61 12.90 4.92 12.17
N HIS A 62 12.45 3.99 13.03
CA HIS A 62 11.46 4.24 14.07
C HIS A 62 10.19 4.92 13.55
N ILE A 63 9.66 4.43 12.41
CA ILE A 63 8.42 4.96 11.84
C ILE A 63 7.24 4.49 12.70
N ASP A 64 6.52 5.44 13.30
CA ASP A 64 5.38 5.17 14.19
C ASP A 64 4.12 4.72 13.45
N LEU A 65 3.91 5.25 12.24
CA LEU A 65 2.71 5.02 11.44
C LEU A 65 3.05 4.98 9.95
N MET A 66 2.62 3.92 9.27
CA MET A 66 2.78 3.78 7.83
C MET A 66 1.45 3.78 7.08
N ILE A 67 1.36 4.69 6.11
CA ILE A 67 0.24 4.76 5.16
C ILE A 67 0.68 4.07 3.86
N GLY A 68 0.02 2.97 3.51
CA GLY A 68 0.29 2.23 2.29
C GLY A 68 -0.68 2.58 1.18
N CYS A 69 -0.16 3.10 0.07
CA CYS A 69 -0.93 3.29 -1.17
C CYS A 69 -0.84 2.09 -2.13
N ASN A 70 -0.18 1.02 -1.70
CA ASN A 70 0.09 -0.17 -2.46
C ASN A 70 0.22 -1.38 -1.53
N ARG A 71 0.13 -2.58 -2.13
CA ARG A 71 0.22 -3.86 -1.44
C ARG A 71 1.65 -4.15 -1.00
N THR A 72 1.98 -3.78 0.23
CA THR A 72 3.28 -4.05 0.86
C THR A 72 3.17 -5.12 1.96
N GLY A 73 1.95 -5.30 2.47
CA GLY A 73 1.61 -6.16 3.60
C GLY A 73 2.31 -5.69 4.88
N ALA A 74 2.38 -4.38 5.07
CA ALA A 74 3.13 -3.73 6.12
C ALA A 74 2.43 -2.48 6.67
N SER A 75 1.36 -2.02 6.01
CA SER A 75 0.68 -0.76 6.25
C SER A 75 -0.12 -0.78 7.55
N ASP A 76 -0.08 0.31 8.30
CA ASP A 76 -0.92 0.53 9.49
C ASP A 76 -2.23 1.22 9.08
N ILE A 77 -2.19 2.04 8.03
CA ILE A 77 -3.37 2.51 7.29
C ILE A 77 -3.22 2.06 5.84
N ALA A 78 -4.16 1.23 5.36
CA ALA A 78 -4.16 0.73 3.99
C ALA A 78 -5.13 1.53 3.12
N ILE A 79 -4.63 2.14 2.05
CA ILE A 79 -5.46 2.82 1.05
C ILE A 79 -5.86 1.81 -0.03
N CYS A 80 -7.16 1.56 -0.17
CA CYS A 80 -7.72 0.62 -1.14
C CYS A 80 -8.34 1.36 -2.32
N GLY A 81 -7.60 1.41 -3.43
CA GLY A 81 -8.09 1.91 -4.73
C GLY A 81 -8.59 0.83 -5.69
N GLY A 82 -8.49 -0.45 -5.31
CA GLY A 82 -8.70 -1.60 -6.20
C GLY A 82 -8.34 -2.89 -5.49
N THR A 83 -9.16 -3.93 -5.63
CA THR A 83 -8.81 -5.26 -5.12
C THR A 83 -8.36 -6.20 -6.25
N HIS A 84 -7.35 -7.05 -5.97
CA HIS A 84 -6.90 -8.03 -6.97
C HIS A 84 -8.00 -9.07 -7.28
N VAL A 85 -8.78 -9.46 -6.27
CA VAL A 85 -9.94 -10.37 -6.46
C VAL A 85 -11.02 -9.70 -7.31
N GLY A 86 -11.35 -8.43 -7.05
CA GLY A 86 -12.27 -7.64 -7.86
C GLY A 86 -11.83 -7.58 -9.32
N TYR A 87 -10.56 -7.26 -9.58
CA TYR A 87 -9.98 -7.29 -10.92
C TYR A 87 -10.19 -8.64 -11.62
N LEU A 88 -9.85 -9.77 -10.98
CA LEU A 88 -10.01 -11.08 -11.59
C LEU A 88 -11.47 -11.40 -11.93
N LYS A 89 -12.40 -11.04 -11.05
CA LYS A 89 -13.85 -11.24 -11.27
C LYS A 89 -14.39 -10.38 -12.42
N SER A 90 -14.02 -9.10 -12.50
CA SER A 90 -14.45 -8.20 -13.58
C SER A 90 -14.02 -8.69 -14.96
N PHE A 91 -12.89 -9.39 -15.05
CA PHE A 91 -12.37 -9.96 -16.29
C PHE A 91 -12.65 -11.46 -16.46
N SER A 92 -13.47 -12.07 -15.58
CA SER A 92 -13.77 -13.51 -15.59
C SER A 92 -12.52 -14.41 -15.63
N LYS A 93 -11.43 -13.97 -14.99
CA LYS A 93 -10.14 -14.69 -14.93
C LYS A 93 -10.06 -15.56 -13.68
N LYS A 94 -9.47 -16.75 -13.83
CA LYS A 94 -9.08 -17.58 -12.69
C LYS A 94 -7.73 -17.11 -12.14
N ALA A 95 -7.58 -17.10 -10.82
CA ALA A 95 -6.33 -16.73 -10.16
C ALA A 95 -5.22 -17.73 -10.52
N ALA A 96 -4.15 -17.27 -11.17
CA ALA A 96 -2.93 -18.04 -11.34
C ALA A 96 -2.08 -17.99 -10.06
N PHE A 97 -0.94 -18.67 -10.06
CA PHE A 97 -0.03 -18.69 -8.91
C PHE A 97 0.36 -17.28 -8.43
N TRP A 98 0.74 -16.40 -9.35
CA TRP A 98 1.19 -15.04 -9.00
C TRP A 98 0.04 -14.13 -8.57
N ASP A 99 -1.17 -14.38 -9.06
CA ASP A 99 -2.37 -13.67 -8.58
C ASP A 99 -2.64 -14.04 -7.12
N ARG A 100 -2.53 -15.32 -6.77
CA ARG A 100 -2.67 -15.77 -5.37
C ARG A 100 -1.63 -15.12 -4.46
N GLN A 101 -0.40 -14.93 -4.94
CA GLN A 101 0.63 -14.22 -4.18
C GLN A 101 0.29 -12.73 -3.96
N GLN A 102 -0.25 -12.05 -4.97
CA GLN A 102 -0.72 -10.66 -4.84
C GLN A 102 -1.91 -10.55 -3.89
N ILE A 103 -2.88 -11.46 -4.00
CA ILE A 103 -4.03 -11.55 -3.09
C ILE A 103 -3.55 -11.78 -1.66
N ALA A 104 -2.55 -12.63 -1.45
CA ALA A 104 -1.98 -12.87 -0.13
C ALA A 104 -1.28 -11.64 0.46
N LEU A 105 -0.55 -10.87 -0.37
CA LEU A 105 0.03 -9.59 0.05
C LEU A 105 -1.04 -8.56 0.42
N GLU A 106 -2.08 -8.46 -0.40
CA GLU A 106 -3.22 -7.55 -0.19
C GLU A 106 -3.96 -7.91 1.11
N ARG A 107 -4.26 -9.20 1.30
CA ARG A 107 -4.86 -9.71 2.55
C ARG A 107 -3.99 -9.37 3.75
N ARG A 108 -2.67 -9.53 3.66
CA ARG A 108 -1.77 -9.21 4.77
C ARG A 108 -1.82 -7.72 5.11
N ASP A 109 -1.95 -6.82 4.13
CA ASP A 109 -2.09 -5.40 4.39
C ASP A 109 -3.40 -5.10 5.14
N TYR A 110 -4.53 -5.60 4.66
CA TYR A 110 -5.83 -5.32 5.28
C TYR A 110 -5.98 -5.95 6.67
N VAL A 111 -5.42 -7.14 6.89
CA VAL A 111 -5.43 -7.79 8.20
C VAL A 111 -4.58 -7.00 9.19
N ARG A 112 -3.38 -6.59 8.79
CA ARG A 112 -2.43 -5.88 9.66
C ARG A 112 -2.84 -4.44 9.93
N SER A 113 -3.42 -3.75 8.96
CA SER A 113 -3.77 -2.34 9.11
C SER A 113 -4.77 -2.14 10.23
N HIS A 114 -4.73 -1.00 10.92
CA HIS A 114 -5.77 -0.61 11.86
C HIS A 114 -7.02 -0.13 11.12
N VAL A 115 -6.82 0.55 9.99
CA VAL A 115 -7.87 1.10 9.15
C VAL A 115 -7.59 0.79 7.68
N VAL A 116 -8.64 0.48 6.92
CA VAL A 116 -8.63 0.39 5.46
C VAL A 116 -9.48 1.54 4.92
N VAL A 117 -8.88 2.46 4.17
CA VAL A 117 -9.56 3.58 3.53
C VAL A 117 -9.84 3.22 2.07
N ALA A 118 -11.08 2.87 1.77
CA ALA A 118 -11.53 2.52 0.43
C ALA A 118 -11.94 3.78 -0.35
N HIS A 119 -11.48 3.91 -1.59
CA HIS A 119 -11.78 5.08 -2.44
C HIS A 119 -13.21 5.12 -2.98
N SER A 120 -13.99 4.05 -2.80
CA SER A 120 -15.39 4.00 -3.20
C SER A 120 -16.16 2.97 -2.38
N ARG A 121 -17.48 3.09 -2.38
CA ARG A 121 -18.38 2.10 -1.76
C ARG A 121 -18.21 0.71 -2.37
N LEU A 122 -17.96 0.64 -3.69
CA LEU A 122 -17.68 -0.63 -4.37
C LEU A 122 -16.42 -1.27 -3.80
N MET A 123 -15.32 -0.51 -3.68
CA MET A 123 -14.07 -1.02 -3.13
C MET A 123 -14.22 -1.44 -1.66
N ALA A 124 -14.98 -0.68 -0.88
CA ALA A 124 -15.29 -1.05 0.50
C ALA A 124 -16.00 -2.41 0.56
N GLN A 125 -17.01 -2.62 -0.29
CA GLN A 125 -17.72 -3.89 -0.38
C GLN A 125 -16.79 -5.03 -0.81
N GLU A 126 -15.93 -4.83 -1.81
CA GLU A 126 -14.95 -5.84 -2.24
C GLU A 126 -13.99 -6.26 -1.11
N VAL A 127 -13.55 -5.30 -0.29
CA VAL A 127 -12.69 -5.62 0.87
C VAL A 127 -13.43 -6.51 1.88
N LEU A 128 -14.69 -6.21 2.17
CA LEU A 128 -15.51 -7.00 3.09
C LEU A 128 -15.78 -8.40 2.54
N ASP A 129 -16.19 -8.47 1.27
CA ASP A 129 -16.62 -9.73 0.63
C ASP A 129 -15.46 -10.70 0.39
N TYR A 130 -14.26 -10.19 0.08
CA TYR A 130 -13.16 -11.04 -0.43
C TYR A 130 -12.05 -11.31 0.59
N TYR A 131 -11.94 -10.46 1.61
CA TYR A 131 -10.81 -10.50 2.53
C TYR A 131 -11.19 -10.75 3.98
N ASP A 132 -12.49 -10.89 4.30
CA ASP A 132 -13.00 -11.22 5.63
C ASP A 132 -12.44 -10.28 6.72
N ILE A 133 -12.53 -8.97 6.45
CA ILE A 133 -12.02 -7.91 7.32
C ILE A 133 -13.19 -7.33 8.13
N PRO A 134 -13.03 -7.09 9.45
CA PRO A 134 -14.07 -6.47 10.25
C PRO A 134 -14.55 -5.14 9.64
N ALA A 135 -15.87 -4.99 9.47
CA ALA A 135 -16.47 -3.81 8.85
C ALA A 135 -16.10 -2.50 9.57
N ALA A 136 -15.86 -2.56 10.89
CA ALA A 136 -15.43 -1.41 11.67
C ALA A 136 -14.08 -0.81 11.20
N LYS A 137 -13.20 -1.62 10.59
CA LYS A 137 -11.90 -1.19 10.07
C LYS A 137 -12.01 -0.49 8.72
N VAL A 138 -13.06 -0.75 7.95
CA VAL A 138 -13.23 -0.22 6.60
C VAL A 138 -13.91 1.15 6.67
N LYS A 139 -13.28 2.15 6.04
CA LYS A 139 -13.77 3.53 5.92
C LYS A 139 -13.83 3.91 4.44
N THR A 140 -14.77 4.78 4.09
CA THR A 140 -14.96 5.32 2.73
C THR A 140 -15.00 6.82 2.80
#